data_AF-A0A0C2D822-F1
#
_entry.id   AF-A0A0C2D822-F1
#
_cell.length_a   1.000
_cell.length_b   1.000
_cell.length_c   1.000
_cell.angle_alpha   90.00
_cell.angle_beta   90.00
_cell.angle_gamma   90.00
#
_symmetry.space_group_name_H-M   'P 1'
#
loop_
_entity.id
_entity.type
_entity.pdbx_description
1 polymer ?
#
loop_
_entity_poly.entity_id
_entity_poly.type
_entity_poly.pdbx_seq_one_letter_code
_entity_poly.pdbx_strand_id
1 'polypeptide(L)'
;MSTEALVCPSCRAPGASGPNANDEYFCRYCETQFRRTPTPAAGPAVVNVNVNGPTQQKPATALVLGLVTVLLGVGLAGGVFLMGWRAKPSASNSASASASAPGARSKPVAVAVPASSEDPAEVAPRSSVVAPAPVAATPEPEILATASFDFHRIQTGYQTSFYALGVVTNTSPFPIDKPKVIAVLLDEAGTELTTDFGYAERDVLGPDESSPIKILVQDPPAHASVRYEVVPRKASYIPKLVEGLRVEPGTPRPAKYGDNRWELEGKVFNEGTLGAKFVEIEIQALDKDGKLVGVGSTFADGEVLTPGGSARYSNNFATAEAVDHFEFSVTGKIAD
;
A
#
# COMPACT_ATOMS: atom_id res chain seq x y z
N MET A 1 -35.56 13.85 3.11
CA MET A 1 -34.99 13.02 2.03
C MET A 1 -34.25 13.95 1.08
N SER A 2 -32.94 13.82 0.96
CA SER A 2 -32.17 14.68 0.03
C SER A 2 -32.53 14.32 -1.41
N THR A 3 -32.94 15.31 -2.21
CA THR A 3 -33.30 15.15 -3.63
C THR A 3 -32.10 15.36 -4.56
N GLU A 4 -30.88 15.30 -4.03
CA GLU A 4 -29.68 15.51 -4.82
C GLU A 4 -29.46 14.34 -5.79
N ALA A 5 -29.31 14.69 -7.07
CA ALA A 5 -29.13 13.72 -8.15
C ALA A 5 -27.83 12.92 -7.92
N LEU A 6 -27.94 11.59 -7.96
CA LEU A 6 -26.80 10.70 -7.82
C LEU A 6 -25.86 10.84 -9.03
N VAL A 7 -24.62 11.26 -8.77
CA VAL A 7 -23.55 11.41 -9.76
C VAL A 7 -22.57 10.25 -9.67
N CYS A 8 -22.21 9.64 -10.79
CA CYS A 8 -21.21 8.57 -10.82
C CYS A 8 -19.81 9.10 -10.43
N PRO A 9 -19.10 8.47 -9.48
CA PRO A 9 -17.78 8.92 -9.07
C PRO A 9 -16.71 8.75 -10.16
N SER A 10 -16.90 7.79 -11.08
CA SER A 10 -15.95 7.50 -12.15
C SER A 10 -16.04 8.50 -13.32
N CYS A 11 -17.25 8.73 -13.85
CA CYS A 11 -17.43 9.56 -15.06
C CYS A 11 -18.22 10.86 -14.85
N ARG A 12 -18.69 11.14 -13.63
CA ARG A 12 -19.53 12.30 -13.29
C ARG A 12 -20.86 12.40 -14.05
N ALA A 13 -21.29 11.36 -14.76
CA ALA A 13 -22.58 11.37 -15.43
C ALA A 13 -23.74 11.32 -14.40
N PRO A 14 -24.81 12.10 -14.61
CA PRO A 14 -26.03 11.99 -13.82
C PRO A 14 -26.78 10.70 -14.17
N GLY A 15 -27.51 10.11 -13.22
CA GLY A 15 -28.44 9.01 -13.52
C GLY A 15 -27.88 7.61 -13.34
N ALA A 16 -27.13 7.38 -12.26
CA ALA A 16 -26.87 6.01 -11.81
C ALA A 16 -28.19 5.36 -11.32
N SER A 17 -28.41 4.11 -11.72
CA SER A 17 -29.55 3.29 -11.30
C SER A 17 -29.20 2.49 -10.05
N GLY A 18 -30.08 2.47 -9.06
CA GLY A 18 -29.89 1.74 -7.80
C GLY A 18 -30.61 2.38 -6.62
N PRO A 19 -30.39 1.88 -5.38
CA PRO A 19 -29.55 0.72 -5.08
C PRO A 19 -30.21 -0.61 -5.48
N ASN A 20 -29.39 -1.63 -5.81
CA ASN A 20 -29.83 -3.02 -5.88
C ASN A 20 -29.96 -3.63 -4.46
N ALA A 21 -30.24 -4.94 -4.36
CA ALA A 21 -30.36 -5.62 -3.06
C ALA A 21 -29.07 -5.60 -2.20
N ASN A 22 -27.92 -5.25 -2.79
CA ASN A 22 -26.61 -5.19 -2.12
C ASN A 22 -26.14 -3.75 -1.84
N ASP A 23 -27.04 -2.76 -1.94
CA ASP A 23 -26.72 -1.33 -1.80
C ASP A 23 -25.69 -0.81 -2.83
N GLU A 24 -25.65 -1.43 -4.01
CA GLU A 24 -24.80 -1.02 -5.12
C GLU A 24 -25.58 -0.22 -6.16
N TYR A 25 -24.90 0.81 -6.68
CA TYR A 25 -25.36 1.66 -7.77
C TYR A 25 -24.61 1.32 -9.04
N PHE A 26 -25.31 1.37 -10.16
CA PHE A 26 -24.76 1.11 -11.48
C PHE A 26 -24.84 2.37 -12.34
N CYS A 27 -23.70 2.81 -12.88
CA CYS A 27 -23.69 3.90 -13.84
C CYS A 27 -23.99 3.40 -15.26
N ARG A 28 -25.11 3.81 -15.86
CA ARG A 28 -25.43 3.44 -17.24
C ARG A 28 -24.47 3.97 -18.30
N TYR A 29 -23.64 4.97 -17.97
CA TYR A 29 -22.76 5.62 -18.93
C TYR A 29 -21.38 4.95 -19.03
N CYS A 30 -20.83 4.49 -17.91
CA CYS A 30 -19.50 3.88 -17.86
C CYS A 30 -19.50 2.46 -17.29
N GLU A 31 -20.69 1.91 -17.01
CA GLU A 31 -20.92 0.57 -16.47
C GLU A 31 -20.23 0.29 -15.12
N THR A 32 -19.72 1.34 -14.46
CA THR A 32 -19.08 1.21 -13.15
C THR A 32 -20.13 0.95 -12.07
N GLN A 33 -19.90 -0.10 -11.29
CA GLN A 33 -20.61 -0.37 -10.04
C GLN A 33 -19.92 0.36 -8.90
N PHE A 34 -20.68 1.05 -8.05
CA PHE A 34 -20.16 1.78 -6.91
C PHE A 34 -21.16 1.76 -5.75
N ARG A 35 -20.68 1.87 -4.52
CA ARG A 35 -21.52 2.05 -3.33
C ARG A 35 -21.47 3.50 -2.90
N ARG A 36 -22.57 4.04 -2.37
CA ARG A 36 -22.47 5.29 -1.62
C ARG A 36 -21.72 4.96 -0.34
N THR A 37 -20.65 5.68 -0.05
CA THR A 37 -20.11 5.67 1.31
C THR A 37 -21.25 6.14 2.21
N PRO A 38 -21.77 5.32 3.15
CA PRO A 38 -22.77 5.81 4.08
C PRO A 38 -22.17 7.03 4.78
N THR A 39 -22.96 8.09 4.89
CA THR A 39 -22.58 9.24 5.73
C THR A 39 -22.19 8.65 7.09
N PRO A 40 -20.95 8.82 7.56
CA PRO A 40 -20.49 8.13 8.76
C PRO A 40 -21.42 8.50 9.92
N ALA A 41 -22.14 7.50 10.41
CA ALA A 41 -22.85 7.62 11.67
C ALA A 41 -21.79 7.76 12.76
N ALA A 42 -21.73 8.93 13.41
CA ALA A 42 -20.93 9.23 14.61
C ALA A 42 -19.60 8.44 14.74
N GLY A 43 -18.58 8.92 14.01
CA GLY A 43 -17.14 8.88 14.33
C GLY A 43 -16.46 7.57 14.75
N PRO A 44 -15.42 7.09 14.04
CA PRO A 44 -14.55 6.03 14.54
C PRO A 44 -13.80 6.48 15.82
N ALA A 45 -13.26 5.52 16.57
CA ALA A 45 -12.44 5.76 17.75
C ALA A 45 -11.29 6.75 17.41
N VAL A 46 -11.37 7.95 17.97
CA VAL A 46 -10.39 9.01 17.74
C VAL A 46 -9.23 8.81 18.71
N VAL A 47 -8.05 8.45 18.19
CA VAL A 47 -6.80 8.52 18.94
C VAL A 47 -6.15 9.87 18.62
N ASN A 48 -6.25 10.82 19.56
CA ASN A 48 -5.55 12.09 19.47
C ASN A 48 -4.11 11.89 19.96
N VAL A 49 -3.14 11.83 19.04
CA VAL A 49 -1.73 11.87 19.39
C VAL A 49 -1.27 13.32 19.26
N ASN A 50 -0.94 13.97 20.37
CA ASN A 50 -0.33 15.29 20.31
C ASN A 50 1.15 15.14 19.96
N VAL A 51 1.44 14.96 18.66
CA VAL A 51 2.81 15.01 18.15
C VAL A 51 3.18 16.49 18.06
N ASN A 52 3.86 17.01 19.09
CA ASN A 52 4.56 18.28 18.96
C ASN A 52 5.62 18.10 17.87
N GLY A 53 5.31 18.50 16.64
CA GLY A 53 6.28 18.49 15.55
C GLY A 53 7.51 19.31 15.94
N PRO A 54 8.69 19.06 15.35
CA PRO A 54 9.81 19.97 15.51
C PRO A 54 9.32 21.34 15.05
N THR A 55 9.20 22.28 16.00
CA THR A 55 8.91 23.67 15.69
C THR A 55 9.80 24.05 14.55
N GLN A 56 9.21 24.42 13.43
CA GLN A 56 9.89 24.91 12.24
C GLN A 56 10.64 26.18 12.68
N GLN A 57 11.82 26.00 13.28
CA GLN A 57 12.72 27.09 13.63
C GLN A 57 13.15 27.64 12.28
N LYS A 58 12.42 28.67 11.81
CA LYS A 58 12.93 29.58 10.80
C LYS A 58 14.35 29.90 11.24
N PRO A 59 15.39 29.60 10.44
CA PRO A 59 16.73 30.04 10.77
C PRO A 59 16.66 31.56 10.83
N ALA A 60 16.69 32.11 12.04
CA ALA A 60 16.97 33.52 12.23
C ALA A 60 18.39 33.69 11.71
N THR A 61 18.51 34.27 10.52
CA THR A 61 19.78 34.66 9.91
C THR A 61 20.37 35.79 10.77
N ALA A 62 20.95 35.42 11.92
CA ALA A 62 21.77 36.30 12.72
C ALA A 62 23.09 36.45 11.97
N LEU A 63 23.14 37.51 11.16
CA LEU A 63 24.33 38.00 10.46
C LEU A 63 25.30 38.52 11.52
N VAL A 64 26.07 37.61 12.13
CA VAL A 64 27.20 37.96 13.00
C VAL A 64 28.39 38.26 12.08
N LEU A 65 28.56 39.54 11.78
CA LEU A 65 29.78 40.08 11.18
C LEU A 65 30.91 39.99 12.23
N GLY A 66 31.50 38.79 12.35
CA GLY A 66 32.65 38.52 13.20
C GLY A 66 33.94 38.66 12.42
N LEU A 67 34.56 39.82 12.54
CA LEU A 67 35.86 40.19 11.98
C LEU A 67 36.98 39.35 12.63
N VAL A 68 37.63 38.45 11.88
CA VAL A 68 38.92 37.86 12.27
C VAL A 68 39.89 37.92 11.10
N THR A 69 40.75 38.92 11.18
CA THR A 69 42.01 39.07 10.48
C THR A 69 43.01 38.03 10.96
N VAL A 70 43.42 37.10 10.08
CA VAL A 70 44.76 36.48 10.15
C VAL A 70 45.36 36.45 8.75
N LEU A 71 46.35 37.32 8.58
CA LEU A 71 47.36 37.29 7.52
C LEU A 71 48.25 36.06 7.69
N LEU A 72 48.63 35.45 6.56
CA LEU A 72 49.79 34.57 6.27
C LEU A 72 49.31 33.46 5.31
N GLY A 73 49.91 33.20 4.15
CA GLY A 73 51.06 33.77 3.49
C GLY A 73 51.03 33.32 2.02
N VAL A 74 51.69 34.13 1.20
CA VAL A 74 51.82 34.00 -0.25
C VAL A 74 52.53 32.71 -0.63
N GLY A 75 51.93 31.94 -1.54
CA GLY A 75 52.50 30.76 -2.16
C GLY A 75 51.97 30.58 -3.59
N LEU A 76 52.47 31.42 -4.49
CA LEU A 76 52.26 31.35 -5.94
C LEU A 76 53.02 30.15 -6.53
N ALA A 77 52.28 29.17 -7.06
CA ALA A 77 52.66 28.33 -8.20
C ALA A 77 51.34 27.73 -8.73
N GLY A 78 50.79 28.13 -9.88
CA GLY A 78 51.47 28.32 -11.15
C GLY A 78 51.50 27.01 -11.93
N GLY A 79 50.34 26.37 -12.13
CA GLY A 79 50.20 25.11 -12.87
C GLY A 79 48.96 25.13 -13.75
N VAL A 80 49.09 25.72 -14.93
CA VAL A 80 48.11 25.64 -16.02
C VAL A 80 48.12 24.21 -16.57
N PHE A 81 47.07 23.43 -16.28
CA PHE A 81 46.80 22.18 -16.98
C PHE A 81 45.49 22.33 -17.77
N LEU A 82 45.63 22.85 -18.99
CA LEU A 82 44.62 22.74 -20.03
C LEU A 82 44.78 21.36 -20.68
N MET A 83 43.96 20.38 -20.28
CA MET A 83 43.79 19.15 -21.04
C MET A 83 42.32 18.96 -21.39
N GLY A 84 42.03 19.20 -22.66
CA GLY A 84 40.71 19.04 -23.24
C GLY A 84 40.26 17.59 -23.23
N TRP A 85 39.11 17.34 -22.63
CA TRP A 85 38.32 16.16 -22.93
C TRP A 85 37.39 16.47 -24.09
N ARG A 86 37.77 15.94 -25.26
CA ARG A 86 36.87 15.74 -26.39
C ARG A 86 35.79 14.75 -25.96
N ALA A 87 34.57 15.23 -25.76
CA ALA A 87 33.40 14.37 -25.75
C ALA A 87 33.27 13.74 -27.14
N LYS A 88 33.53 12.43 -27.24
CA LYS A 88 33.10 11.62 -28.38
C LYS A 88 31.60 11.35 -28.20
N PRO A 89 30.72 11.74 -29.14
CA PRO A 89 29.36 11.23 -29.14
C PRO A 89 29.43 9.73 -29.49
N SER A 90 29.14 8.88 -28.50
CA SER A 90 28.93 7.46 -28.74
C SER A 90 27.54 7.28 -29.33
N ALA A 91 27.47 7.29 -30.66
CA ALA A 91 26.30 6.86 -31.41
C ALA A 91 26.14 5.33 -31.21
N SER A 92 25.31 4.93 -30.25
CA SER A 92 24.79 3.57 -30.20
C SER A 92 23.65 3.45 -31.19
N ASN A 93 23.98 2.93 -32.38
CA ASN A 93 23.03 2.39 -33.34
C ASN A 93 22.34 1.17 -32.70
N SER A 94 21.10 1.36 -32.25
CA SER A 94 20.15 0.26 -32.03
C SER A 94 19.20 0.22 -33.21
N ALA A 95 19.67 -0.37 -34.31
CA ALA A 95 18.82 -0.82 -35.40
C ALA A 95 18.14 -2.12 -34.95
N SER A 96 17.00 -2.02 -34.28
CA SER A 96 16.07 -3.14 -34.14
C SER A 96 15.13 -3.13 -35.34
N ALA A 97 15.50 -3.90 -36.36
CA ALA A 97 14.60 -4.28 -37.44
C ALA A 97 13.51 -5.21 -36.87
N SER A 98 12.34 -4.66 -36.58
CA SER A 98 11.11 -5.46 -36.43
C SER A 98 10.64 -5.88 -37.81
N ALA A 99 10.98 -7.11 -38.20
CA ALA A 99 10.35 -7.78 -39.33
C ALA A 99 8.91 -8.17 -38.93
N SER A 100 7.94 -7.40 -39.41
CA SER A 100 6.52 -7.75 -39.36
C SER A 100 6.26 -8.95 -40.27
N ALA A 101 6.04 -10.13 -39.69
CA ALA A 101 5.46 -11.26 -40.40
C ALA A 101 3.92 -11.11 -40.41
N PRO A 102 3.25 -11.18 -41.58
CA PRO A 102 1.79 -11.19 -41.65
C PRO A 102 1.27 -12.57 -41.26
N GLY A 103 0.82 -12.71 -40.01
CA GLY A 103 0.11 -13.90 -39.52
C GLY A 103 -1.25 -14.05 -40.20
N ALA A 104 -1.46 -15.23 -40.78
CA ALA A 104 -2.63 -15.61 -41.56
C ALA A 104 -3.94 -15.50 -40.77
N ARG A 105 -4.93 -14.90 -41.43
CA ARG A 105 -6.33 -14.77 -41.01
C ARG A 105 -7.00 -16.14 -41.10
N SER A 106 -7.10 -16.87 -39.99
CA SER A 106 -7.94 -18.07 -39.90
C SER A 106 -9.41 -17.68 -39.96
N LYS A 107 -10.12 -18.30 -40.91
CA LYS A 107 -11.55 -18.13 -41.15
C LYS A 107 -12.35 -18.64 -39.93
N PRO A 108 -13.44 -17.95 -39.54
CA PRO A 108 -14.38 -18.51 -38.58
C PRO A 108 -15.08 -19.72 -39.20
N VAL A 109 -14.89 -20.89 -38.59
CA VAL A 109 -15.68 -22.09 -38.87
C VAL A 109 -17.04 -21.90 -38.21
N ALA A 110 -18.07 -21.72 -39.03
CA ALA A 110 -19.45 -21.72 -38.59
C ALA A 110 -19.82 -23.14 -38.13
N VAL A 111 -19.92 -23.35 -36.82
CA VAL A 111 -20.50 -24.56 -36.25
C VAL A 111 -22.01 -24.41 -36.33
N ALA A 112 -22.63 -25.18 -37.23
CA ALA A 112 -24.07 -25.30 -37.34
C ALA A 112 -24.63 -25.94 -36.07
N VAL A 113 -25.49 -25.20 -35.36
CA VAL A 113 -26.28 -25.71 -34.25
C VAL A 113 -27.42 -26.55 -34.85
N PRO A 114 -27.54 -27.85 -34.53
CA PRO A 114 -28.68 -28.64 -34.96
C PRO A 114 -29.94 -28.13 -34.25
N ALA A 115 -30.90 -27.66 -35.04
CA ALA A 115 -32.25 -27.36 -34.59
C ALA A 115 -32.98 -28.68 -34.27
N SER A 116 -33.01 -29.05 -33.00
CA SER A 116 -33.86 -30.13 -32.51
C SER A 116 -35.25 -29.57 -32.25
N SER A 117 -36.19 -29.85 -33.15
CA SER A 117 -37.62 -29.59 -32.98
C SER A 117 -38.23 -30.77 -32.24
N GLU A 118 -38.23 -30.72 -30.90
CA GLU A 118 -39.05 -31.61 -30.08
C GLU A 118 -40.34 -30.89 -29.70
N ASP A 119 -41.45 -31.53 -30.06
CA ASP A 119 -42.82 -31.11 -29.82
C ASP A 119 -43.06 -30.97 -28.30
N PRO A 120 -43.57 -29.83 -27.79
CA PRO A 120 -43.78 -29.65 -26.37
C PRO A 120 -44.95 -30.53 -25.90
N ALA A 121 -44.62 -31.59 -25.16
CA ALA A 121 -45.60 -32.39 -24.46
C ALA A 121 -46.43 -31.50 -23.51
N GLU A 122 -47.75 -31.56 -23.69
CA GLU A 122 -48.76 -30.88 -22.88
C GLU A 122 -48.64 -31.29 -21.40
N VAL A 123 -48.02 -30.41 -20.60
CA VAL A 123 -47.78 -30.65 -19.18
C VAL A 123 -49.09 -30.44 -18.42
N ALA A 124 -49.60 -31.51 -17.81
CA ALA A 124 -50.77 -31.49 -16.95
C ALA A 124 -50.67 -30.42 -15.84
N PRO A 125 -51.78 -29.77 -15.47
CA PRO A 125 -51.80 -28.71 -14.47
C PRO A 125 -51.37 -29.25 -13.09
N ARG A 126 -50.16 -28.87 -12.66
CA ARG A 126 -49.68 -29.16 -11.30
C ARG A 126 -50.44 -28.25 -10.34
N SER A 127 -51.16 -28.84 -9.39
CA SER A 127 -51.78 -28.10 -8.29
C SER A 127 -50.69 -27.42 -7.47
N SER A 128 -50.59 -26.10 -7.61
CA SER A 128 -49.72 -25.25 -6.80
C SER A 128 -50.21 -25.21 -5.37
N VAL A 129 -49.65 -26.07 -4.52
CA VAL A 129 -49.73 -25.91 -3.07
C VAL A 129 -48.86 -24.70 -2.71
N VAL A 130 -49.51 -23.57 -2.45
CA VAL A 130 -48.84 -22.34 -1.98
C VAL A 130 -48.30 -22.63 -0.58
N ALA A 131 -47.03 -23.01 -0.49
CA ALA A 131 -46.33 -23.09 0.78
C ALA A 131 -46.36 -21.70 1.43
N PRO A 132 -46.72 -21.59 2.73
CA PRO A 132 -46.71 -20.31 3.42
C PRO A 132 -45.31 -19.70 3.34
N ALA A 133 -45.25 -18.43 2.96
CA ALA A 133 -43.99 -17.70 2.83
C ALA A 133 -43.22 -17.81 4.16
N PRO A 134 -41.94 -18.25 4.14
CA PRO A 134 -41.14 -18.32 5.35
C PRO A 134 -41.09 -16.93 5.97
N VAL A 135 -41.48 -16.84 7.25
CA VAL A 135 -41.41 -15.61 8.02
C VAL A 135 -39.96 -15.13 7.97
N ALA A 136 -39.74 -13.94 7.41
CA ALA A 136 -38.40 -13.37 7.28
C ALA A 136 -37.77 -13.27 8.66
N ALA A 137 -36.69 -14.02 8.89
CA ALA A 137 -35.92 -13.93 10.12
C ALA A 137 -35.39 -12.49 10.26
N THR A 138 -35.52 -11.93 11.47
CA THR A 138 -34.88 -10.67 11.80
C THR A 138 -33.37 -10.82 11.58
N PRO A 139 -32.72 -9.97 10.75
CA PRO A 139 -31.31 -10.09 10.49
C PRO A 139 -30.52 -9.94 11.80
N GLU A 140 -29.59 -10.86 12.04
CA GLU A 140 -28.68 -10.80 13.17
C GLU A 140 -27.86 -9.49 13.09
N PRO A 141 -27.61 -8.79 14.21
CA PRO A 141 -26.83 -7.56 14.21
C PRO A 141 -25.45 -7.78 13.58
N GLU A 142 -25.14 -7.03 12.52
CA GLU A 142 -23.83 -7.09 11.86
C GLU A 142 -22.77 -6.46 12.76
N ILE A 143 -21.79 -7.26 13.19
CA ILE A 143 -20.64 -6.77 13.95
C ILE A 143 -19.72 -6.00 12.99
N LEU A 144 -19.52 -4.71 13.27
CA LEU A 144 -18.64 -3.85 12.48
C LEU A 144 -17.16 -4.21 12.67
N ALA A 145 -16.38 -4.02 11.61
CA ALA A 145 -14.93 -4.17 11.67
C ALA A 145 -14.32 -3.06 12.55
N THR A 146 -13.35 -3.42 13.39
CA THR A 146 -12.60 -2.55 14.29
C THR A 146 -11.11 -2.86 14.21
N ALA A 147 -10.29 -1.83 14.40
CA ALA A 147 -8.83 -1.94 14.48
C ALA A 147 -8.28 -0.76 15.30
N SER A 148 -7.12 -0.94 15.90
CA SER A 148 -6.37 0.10 16.62
C SER A 148 -5.08 0.44 15.90
N PHE A 149 -4.60 1.69 16.05
CA PHE A 149 -3.31 2.12 15.53
C PHE A 149 -2.45 2.67 16.67
N ASP A 150 -1.25 2.08 16.84
CA ASP A 150 -0.22 2.55 17.75
C ASP A 150 0.81 3.37 16.95
N PHE A 151 0.77 4.69 17.13
CA PHE A 151 1.73 5.60 16.51
C PHE A 151 3.08 5.47 17.20
N HIS A 152 4.14 5.27 16.42
CA HIS A 152 5.49 5.13 16.95
C HIS A 152 6.29 6.42 16.79
N ARG A 153 6.47 6.92 15.56
CA ARG A 153 7.26 8.13 15.32
C ARG A 153 7.08 8.74 13.94
N ILE A 154 7.67 9.93 13.77
CA ILE A 154 7.90 10.58 12.49
C ILE A 154 9.33 10.28 12.01
N GLN A 155 9.46 9.86 10.76
CA GLN A 155 10.72 9.74 10.03
C GLN A 155 10.79 10.86 8.99
N THR A 156 11.86 11.67 9.03
CA THR A 156 12.06 12.71 8.01
C THR A 156 12.23 12.09 6.62
N GLY A 157 11.49 12.61 5.65
CA GLY A 157 11.54 12.20 4.25
C GLY A 157 12.40 13.15 3.41
N TYR A 158 12.12 13.21 2.11
CA TYR A 158 12.75 14.14 1.19
C TYR A 158 12.11 15.54 1.31
N GLN A 159 12.92 16.60 1.33
CA GLN A 159 12.46 17.99 1.50
C GLN A 159 11.63 18.16 2.79
N THR A 160 10.38 18.59 2.70
CA THR A 160 9.47 18.79 3.83
C THR A 160 8.58 17.58 4.09
N SER A 161 8.66 16.53 3.26
CA SER A 161 7.89 15.31 3.48
C SER A 161 8.36 14.56 4.71
N PHE A 162 7.45 13.76 5.27
CA PHE A 162 7.78 12.85 6.36
C PHE A 162 6.99 11.56 6.22
N TYR A 163 7.46 10.51 6.90
CA TYR A 163 6.73 9.28 7.08
C TYR A 163 6.23 9.18 8.52
N ALA A 164 4.94 8.93 8.72
CA ALA A 164 4.43 8.49 10.02
C ALA A 164 4.51 6.96 10.08
N LEU A 165 5.19 6.45 11.11
CA LEU A 165 5.39 5.02 11.35
C LEU A 165 4.53 4.58 12.54
N GLY A 166 3.91 3.42 12.43
CA GLY A 166 3.15 2.83 13.52
C GLY A 166 2.71 1.41 13.19
N VAL A 167 1.95 0.81 14.10
CA VAL A 167 1.44 -0.55 13.97
C VAL A 167 -0.08 -0.52 14.03
N VAL A 168 -0.73 -1.14 13.04
CA VAL A 168 -2.17 -1.38 13.08
C VAL A 168 -2.43 -2.79 13.58
N THR A 169 -3.41 -2.95 14.48
CA THR A 169 -3.81 -4.24 15.05
C THR A 169 -5.30 -4.46 14.81
N ASN A 170 -5.66 -5.64 14.32
CA ASN A 170 -7.06 -6.02 14.14
C ASN A 170 -7.68 -6.37 15.50
N THR A 171 -8.70 -5.61 15.91
CA THR A 171 -9.45 -5.86 17.15
C THR A 171 -10.81 -6.51 16.89
N SER A 172 -11.09 -6.91 15.64
CA SER A 172 -12.30 -7.60 15.23
C SER A 172 -12.19 -9.10 15.52
N PRO A 173 -13.33 -9.80 15.77
CA PRO A 173 -13.33 -11.26 15.90
C PRO A 173 -13.21 -12.00 14.55
N PHE A 174 -12.94 -11.28 13.46
CA PHE A 174 -12.82 -11.82 12.11
C PHE A 174 -11.68 -11.13 11.35
N PRO A 175 -11.17 -11.73 10.26
CA PRO A 175 -10.13 -11.12 9.46
C PRO A 175 -10.58 -9.81 8.80
N ILE A 176 -9.68 -8.83 8.75
CA ILE A 176 -9.88 -7.56 8.06
C ILE A 176 -8.94 -7.47 6.84
N ASP A 177 -9.38 -6.80 5.78
CA ASP A 177 -8.60 -6.57 4.58
C ASP A 177 -8.18 -5.11 4.42
N LYS A 178 -6.95 -4.93 3.93
CA LYS A 178 -6.29 -3.66 3.61
C LYS A 178 -6.53 -2.58 4.67
N PRO A 179 -6.14 -2.81 5.93
CA PRO A 179 -6.28 -1.81 6.97
C PRO A 179 -5.63 -0.50 6.52
N LYS A 180 -6.42 0.58 6.49
CA LYS A 180 -5.97 1.91 6.08
C LYS A 180 -5.88 2.81 7.31
N VAL A 181 -4.81 3.58 7.42
CA VAL A 181 -4.68 4.65 8.42
C VAL A 181 -4.55 5.98 7.70
N ILE A 182 -5.39 6.94 8.11
CA ILE A 182 -5.42 8.30 7.60
C ILE A 182 -4.72 9.19 8.62
N ALA A 183 -3.70 9.93 8.18
CA ALA A 183 -3.08 11.01 8.93
C ALA A 183 -3.81 12.32 8.62
N VAL A 184 -4.37 12.96 9.65
CA VAL A 184 -5.13 14.21 9.57
C VAL A 184 -4.29 15.32 10.19
N LEU A 185 -3.81 16.26 9.38
CA LEU A 185 -3.00 17.38 9.85
C LEU A 185 -3.93 18.49 10.34
N LEU A 186 -3.70 18.96 11.56
CA LEU A 186 -4.55 19.93 12.24
C LEU A 186 -3.79 21.24 12.52
N ASP A 187 -4.49 22.38 12.45
CA ASP A 187 -3.97 23.66 12.93
C ASP A 187 -4.03 23.79 14.46
N GLU A 188 -3.61 24.94 14.99
CA GLU A 188 -3.63 25.23 16.45
C GLU A 188 -5.04 25.23 17.05
N ALA A 189 -6.07 25.50 16.25
CA ALA A 189 -7.47 25.48 16.67
C ALA A 189 -8.10 24.07 16.57
N GLY A 190 -7.34 23.07 16.08
CA GLY A 190 -7.82 21.71 15.83
C GLY A 190 -8.60 21.57 14.52
N THR A 191 -8.52 22.54 13.61
CA THR A 191 -9.15 22.48 12.29
C THR A 191 -8.32 21.61 11.35
N GLU A 192 -8.98 20.76 10.58
CA GLU A 192 -8.34 19.95 9.54
C GLU A 192 -7.78 20.83 8.41
N LEU A 193 -6.49 20.69 8.15
CA LEU A 193 -5.77 21.36 7.07
C LEU A 193 -5.67 20.49 5.82
N THR A 194 -5.26 19.23 6.01
CA THR A 194 -5.13 18.23 4.94
C THR A 194 -5.10 16.81 5.52
N THR A 195 -5.22 15.82 4.64
CA THR A 195 -5.11 14.40 4.98
C THR A 195 -4.19 13.66 4.01
N ASP A 196 -3.51 12.63 4.51
CA ASP A 196 -2.79 11.62 3.72
C ASP A 196 -3.05 10.23 4.31
N PHE A 197 -2.64 9.15 3.65
CA PHE A 197 -2.90 7.80 4.15
C PHE A 197 -1.87 6.75 3.74
N GLY A 198 -1.82 5.68 4.53
CA GLY A 198 -1.05 4.47 4.26
C GLY A 198 -1.89 3.22 4.49
N TYR A 199 -1.47 2.13 3.86
CA TYR A 199 -2.02 0.79 4.10
C TYR A 199 -1.02 -0.02 4.92
N ALA A 200 -1.53 -0.99 5.68
CA ALA A 200 -0.71 -2.00 6.32
C ALA A 200 0.16 -2.74 5.30
N GLU A 201 1.38 -3.10 5.68
CA GLU A 201 2.26 -3.91 4.82
C GLU A 201 1.63 -5.29 4.54
N ARG A 202 0.78 -5.80 5.45
CA ARG A 202 -0.01 -7.02 5.22
C ARG A 202 -1.44 -6.69 4.81
N ASP A 203 -1.83 -7.21 3.65
CA ASP A 203 -3.15 -7.03 3.05
C ASP A 203 -4.30 -7.63 3.87
N VAL A 204 -4.04 -8.66 4.67
CA VAL A 204 -5.07 -9.32 5.51
C VAL A 204 -4.50 -9.52 6.90
N LEU A 205 -5.30 -9.14 7.92
CA LEU A 205 -4.99 -9.39 9.33
C LEU A 205 -6.08 -10.26 9.94
N GLY A 206 -5.71 -11.42 10.46
CA GLY A 206 -6.55 -12.23 11.34
C GLY A 206 -6.88 -11.52 12.66
N PRO A 207 -7.78 -12.07 13.50
CA PRO A 207 -8.04 -11.53 14.83
C PRO A 207 -6.75 -11.39 15.64
N ASP A 208 -6.58 -10.25 16.30
CA ASP A 208 -5.41 -9.90 17.12
C ASP A 208 -4.07 -9.81 16.37
N GLU A 209 -4.06 -10.00 15.05
CA GLU A 209 -2.87 -9.82 14.23
C GLU A 209 -2.57 -8.33 14.00
N SER A 210 -1.27 -8.03 13.90
CA SER A 210 -0.76 -6.69 13.66
C SER A 210 0.10 -6.64 12.40
N SER A 211 0.19 -5.46 11.81
CA SER A 211 1.13 -5.17 10.71
C SER A 211 1.65 -3.74 10.79
N PRO A 212 2.92 -3.51 10.43
CA PRO A 212 3.47 -2.17 10.33
C PRO A 212 2.72 -1.34 9.28
N ILE A 213 2.67 -0.04 9.51
CA ILE A 213 2.18 0.96 8.57
C ILE A 213 3.25 2.03 8.36
N LYS A 214 3.36 2.46 7.10
CA LYS A 214 4.11 3.64 6.71
C LYS A 214 3.23 4.60 5.90
N ILE A 215 2.95 5.77 6.48
CA ILE A 215 2.18 6.84 5.81
C ILE A 215 3.15 7.88 5.31
N LEU A 216 3.26 8.07 4.00
CA LEU A 216 3.99 9.21 3.44
C LEU A 216 3.08 10.43 3.47
N VAL A 217 3.54 11.53 4.05
CA VAL A 217 2.89 12.84 3.96
C VAL A 217 3.77 13.75 3.10
N GLN A 218 3.31 14.05 1.89
CA GLN A 218 4.05 14.88 0.94
C GLN A 218 3.71 16.36 1.11
N ASP A 219 4.74 17.21 1.09
CA ASP A 219 4.62 18.68 1.15
C ASP A 219 3.58 19.19 2.17
N PRO A 220 3.66 18.77 3.45
CA PRO A 220 2.65 19.11 4.45
C PRO A 220 2.56 20.63 4.65
N PRO A 221 1.35 21.20 4.76
CA PRO A 221 1.21 22.58 5.22
C PRO A 221 1.74 22.70 6.65
N ALA A 222 2.04 23.94 7.08
CA ALA A 222 2.34 24.20 8.48
C ALA A 222 1.15 23.77 9.34
N HIS A 223 1.39 22.86 10.28
CA HIS A 223 0.38 22.23 11.13
C HIS A 223 0.88 22.18 12.57
N ALA A 224 -0.05 22.12 13.52
CA ALA A 224 0.25 22.04 14.94
C ALA A 224 0.32 20.60 15.43
N SER A 225 -0.53 19.71 14.92
CA SER A 225 -0.59 18.30 15.33
C SER A 225 -1.07 17.39 14.19
N VAL A 226 -0.92 16.08 14.40
CA VAL A 226 -1.42 15.03 13.49
C VAL A 226 -2.31 14.07 14.27
N ARG A 227 -3.52 13.84 13.78
CA ARG A 227 -4.49 12.88 14.32
C ARG A 227 -4.59 11.68 13.38
N TYR A 228 -4.74 10.48 13.93
CA TYR A 228 -4.80 9.27 13.11
C TYR A 228 -6.19 8.63 13.18
N GLU A 229 -6.73 8.25 12.01
CA GLU A 229 -7.99 7.53 11.88
C GLU A 229 -7.76 6.18 11.22
N VAL A 230 -8.34 5.11 11.78
CA VAL A 230 -8.23 3.76 11.23
C VAL A 230 -9.51 3.40 10.49
N VAL A 231 -9.37 2.89 9.27
CA VAL A 231 -10.48 2.44 8.42
C VAL A 231 -10.31 0.93 8.16
N PRO A 232 -10.80 0.07 9.08
CA PRO A 232 -10.82 -1.37 8.87
C PRO A 232 -12.00 -1.79 7.99
N ARG A 233 -11.86 -2.91 7.30
CA ARG A 233 -12.93 -3.52 6.51
C ARG A 233 -12.91 -5.02 6.72
N LYS A 234 -14.09 -5.63 6.86
CA LYS A 234 -14.20 -7.08 6.95
C LYS A 234 -13.71 -7.69 5.64
N ALA A 235 -12.80 -8.66 5.73
CA ALA A 235 -12.24 -9.28 4.54
C ALA A 235 -13.34 -10.00 3.74
N SER A 236 -13.47 -9.64 2.46
CA SER A 236 -14.36 -10.32 1.50
C SER A 236 -13.68 -11.51 0.82
N TYR A 237 -12.35 -11.51 0.81
CA TYR A 237 -11.51 -12.55 0.23
C TYR A 237 -10.22 -12.68 1.03
N ILE A 238 -9.87 -13.91 1.40
CA ILE A 238 -8.61 -14.23 2.08
C ILE A 238 -7.77 -15.05 1.09
N PRO A 239 -6.68 -14.51 0.54
CA PRO A 239 -5.85 -15.25 -0.38
C PRO A 239 -5.22 -16.44 0.33
N LYS A 240 -5.20 -17.60 -0.34
CA LYS A 240 -4.46 -18.75 0.17
C LYS A 240 -2.96 -18.48 -0.04
N LEU A 241 -2.22 -18.42 1.05
CA LEU A 241 -0.77 -18.22 1.04
C LEU A 241 -0.03 -19.56 1.02
N VAL A 242 1.23 -19.53 0.58
CA VAL A 242 2.14 -20.68 0.71
C VAL A 242 2.67 -20.75 2.13
N GLU A 243 2.55 -21.92 2.74
CA GLU A 243 3.16 -22.24 4.03
C GLU A 243 4.59 -22.74 3.83
N GLY A 244 5.43 -22.67 4.89
CA GLY A 244 6.81 -23.17 4.86
C GLY A 244 7.81 -22.23 4.18
N LEU A 245 7.46 -20.96 3.98
CA LEU A 245 8.44 -19.93 3.60
C LEU A 245 9.24 -19.51 4.84
N ARG A 246 10.57 -19.43 4.71
CA ARG A 246 11.48 -19.02 5.78
C ARG A 246 12.50 -18.01 5.26
N VAL A 247 12.68 -16.91 5.99
CA VAL A 247 13.74 -15.93 5.72
C VAL A 247 15.02 -16.34 6.45
N GLU A 248 16.14 -16.24 5.75
CA GLU A 248 17.49 -16.28 6.31
C GLU A 248 18.15 -14.91 6.03
N PRO A 249 18.09 -13.98 6.99
CA PRO A 249 18.67 -12.66 6.80
C PRO A 249 20.20 -12.74 6.81
N GLY A 250 20.84 -12.03 5.89
CA GLY A 250 22.26 -11.72 5.99
C GLY A 250 22.53 -10.67 7.06
N THR A 251 23.80 -10.35 7.28
CA THR A 251 24.19 -9.29 8.23
C THR A 251 23.73 -7.92 7.70
N PRO A 252 22.86 -7.18 8.43
CA PRO A 252 22.49 -5.81 8.06
C PRO A 252 23.72 -4.91 8.02
N ARG A 253 23.81 -4.02 7.03
CA ARG A 253 24.94 -3.09 6.89
C ARG A 253 24.42 -1.65 6.75
N PRO A 254 25.06 -0.65 7.36
CA PRO A 254 24.82 0.73 6.98
C PRO A 254 25.11 0.92 5.49
N ALA A 255 24.23 1.65 4.80
CA ALA A 255 24.40 1.91 3.37
C ALA A 255 25.61 2.80 3.13
N LYS A 256 26.22 2.68 1.95
CA LYS A 256 27.40 3.49 1.59
C LYS A 256 27.10 4.99 1.53
N TYR A 257 25.87 5.37 1.20
CA TYR A 257 25.44 6.75 1.03
C TYR A 257 24.12 7.01 1.75
N GLY A 258 24.02 8.18 2.38
CA GLY A 258 22.84 8.63 3.11
C GLY A 258 22.88 8.22 4.58
N ASP A 259 22.69 9.20 5.46
CA ASP A 259 22.63 8.96 6.90
C ASP A 259 21.43 8.08 7.24
N ASN A 260 21.60 7.21 8.24
CA ASN A 260 20.56 6.28 8.74
C ASN A 260 19.94 5.36 7.68
N ARG A 261 20.64 5.07 6.58
CA ARG A 261 20.22 4.08 5.59
C ARG A 261 20.87 2.73 5.85
N TRP A 262 20.12 1.67 5.58
CA TRP A 262 20.57 0.29 5.73
C TRP A 262 20.45 -0.47 4.42
N GLU A 263 21.45 -1.29 4.14
CA GLU A 263 21.46 -2.31 3.10
C GLU A 263 21.23 -3.68 3.75
N LEU A 264 20.18 -4.35 3.29
CA LEU A 264 19.74 -5.65 3.78
C LEU A 264 19.72 -6.62 2.62
N GLU A 265 20.33 -7.77 2.81
CA GLU A 265 20.38 -8.85 1.83
C GLU A 265 20.14 -10.16 2.57
N GLY A 266 19.62 -11.16 1.88
CA GLY A 266 19.41 -12.47 2.48
C GLY A 266 18.90 -13.49 1.47
N LYS A 267 18.33 -14.56 2.00
CA LYS A 267 17.65 -15.59 1.23
C LYS A 267 16.28 -15.90 1.81
N VAL A 268 15.37 -16.32 0.93
CA VAL A 268 14.13 -16.98 1.31
C VAL A 268 14.21 -18.44 0.86
N PHE A 269 13.80 -19.35 1.72
CA PHE A 269 13.66 -20.77 1.44
C PHE A 269 12.17 -21.12 1.36
N ASN A 270 11.83 -22.02 0.44
CA ASN A 270 10.52 -22.66 0.41
C ASN A 270 10.66 -24.09 0.89
N GLU A 271 10.42 -24.32 2.16
CA GLU A 271 10.41 -25.63 2.82
C GLU A 271 9.03 -26.30 2.74
N GLY A 272 8.05 -25.62 2.11
CA GLY A 272 6.73 -26.13 1.83
C GLY A 272 6.68 -27.08 0.64
N THR A 273 5.47 -27.52 0.31
CA THR A 273 5.19 -28.48 -0.78
C THR A 273 4.63 -27.83 -2.04
N LEU A 274 4.30 -26.53 -2.00
CA LEU A 274 3.73 -25.78 -3.11
C LEU A 274 4.74 -24.75 -3.62
N GLY A 275 4.75 -24.50 -4.94
CA GLY A 275 5.51 -23.39 -5.49
C GLY A 275 4.94 -22.04 -5.03
N ALA A 276 5.82 -21.09 -4.71
CA ALA A 276 5.43 -19.74 -4.27
C ALA A 276 5.78 -18.69 -5.33
N LYS A 277 4.85 -17.78 -5.63
CA LYS A 277 5.05 -16.61 -6.47
C LYS A 277 4.77 -15.33 -5.68
N PHE A 278 5.31 -14.21 -6.14
CA PHE A 278 5.21 -12.92 -5.43
C PHE A 278 5.66 -13.06 -3.96
N VAL A 279 6.82 -13.68 -3.75
CA VAL A 279 7.38 -13.90 -2.41
C VAL A 279 7.87 -12.55 -1.88
N GLU A 280 7.14 -11.99 -0.92
CA GLU A 280 7.39 -10.68 -0.34
C GLU A 280 8.02 -10.83 1.04
N ILE A 281 9.05 -10.03 1.30
CA ILE A 281 9.75 -9.93 2.57
C ILE A 281 9.43 -8.55 3.16
N GLU A 282 8.73 -8.53 4.28
CA GLU A 282 8.52 -7.34 5.11
C GLU A 282 9.67 -7.25 6.12
N ILE A 283 10.24 -6.06 6.25
CA ILE A 283 11.39 -5.77 7.12
C ILE A 283 11.03 -4.61 8.05
N GLN A 284 11.11 -4.87 9.35
CA GLN A 284 10.90 -3.88 10.40
C GLN A 284 12.23 -3.57 11.08
N ALA A 285 12.61 -2.29 11.12
CA ALA A 285 13.72 -1.82 11.95
C ALA A 285 13.14 -1.30 13.27
N LEU A 286 13.62 -1.82 14.39
CA LEU A 286 13.09 -1.54 15.72
C LEU A 286 14.16 -0.90 16.61
N ASP A 287 13.73 -0.04 17.53
CA ASP A 287 14.57 0.43 18.63
C ASP A 287 14.54 -0.56 19.82
N LYS A 288 15.29 -0.21 20.87
CA LYS A 288 15.39 -0.98 22.12
C LYS A 288 14.06 -1.18 22.86
N ASP A 289 13.05 -0.35 22.58
CA ASP A 289 11.73 -0.40 23.21
C ASP A 289 10.71 -1.14 22.31
N GLY A 290 11.17 -1.74 21.20
CA GLY A 290 10.34 -2.45 20.23
C GLY A 290 9.50 -1.51 19.36
N LYS A 291 9.86 -0.23 19.24
CA LYS A 291 9.14 0.74 18.41
C LYS A 291 9.79 0.87 17.04
N LEU A 292 8.96 0.91 16.00
CA LEU A 292 9.37 1.08 14.60
C LEU A 292 10.22 2.34 14.42
N VAL A 293 11.47 2.17 13.99
CA VAL A 293 12.34 3.24 13.45
C VAL A 293 12.41 3.22 11.93
N GLY A 294 11.91 2.16 11.28
CA GLY A 294 11.79 2.10 9.82
C GLY A 294 11.03 0.86 9.36
N VAL A 295 10.44 0.95 8.17
CA VAL A 295 9.69 -0.14 7.52
C VAL A 295 10.05 -0.18 6.04
N GLY A 296 10.39 -1.36 5.54
CA GLY A 296 10.65 -1.63 4.14
C GLY A 296 10.10 -2.99 3.72
N SER A 297 9.79 -3.12 2.44
CA SER A 297 9.41 -4.39 1.83
C SER A 297 10.18 -4.60 0.53
N THR A 298 10.39 -5.86 0.16
CA THR A 298 11.01 -6.27 -1.10
C THR A 298 10.50 -7.62 -1.54
N PHE A 299 10.79 -8.01 -2.78
CA PHE A 299 10.48 -9.33 -3.29
C PHE A 299 11.73 -10.20 -3.38
N ALA A 300 11.55 -11.50 -3.21
CA ALA A 300 12.59 -12.46 -3.54
C ALA A 300 12.79 -12.51 -5.06
N ASP A 301 14.03 -12.75 -5.48
CA ASP A 301 14.41 -12.89 -6.88
C ASP A 301 13.73 -14.11 -7.53
N GLY A 302 13.31 -13.94 -8.78
CA GLY A 302 12.65 -14.98 -9.56
C GLY A 302 11.12 -14.92 -9.50
N GLU A 303 10.48 -15.58 -10.46
CA GLU A 303 9.01 -15.56 -10.60
C GLU A 303 8.33 -16.59 -9.69
N VAL A 304 8.89 -17.79 -9.62
CA VAL A 304 8.40 -18.91 -8.81
C VAL A 304 9.54 -19.51 -8.00
N LEU A 305 9.34 -19.56 -6.69
CA LEU A 305 10.18 -20.28 -5.75
C LEU A 305 9.62 -21.69 -5.55
N THR A 306 10.22 -22.67 -6.19
CA THR A 306 9.81 -24.09 -6.14
C THR A 306 9.95 -24.69 -4.75
N PRO A 307 9.21 -25.76 -4.41
CA PRO A 307 9.45 -26.56 -3.18
C PRO A 307 10.91 -26.97 -3.05
N GLY A 308 11.48 -26.83 -1.85
CA GLY A 308 12.90 -27.06 -1.55
C GLY A 308 13.85 -26.00 -2.14
N GLY A 309 13.35 -25.02 -2.87
CA GLY A 309 14.13 -23.97 -3.52
C GLY A 309 14.53 -22.84 -2.56
N SER A 310 15.46 -22.01 -3.02
CA SER A 310 15.81 -20.75 -2.35
C SER A 310 15.97 -19.62 -3.37
N ALA A 311 15.60 -18.40 -2.98
CA ALA A 311 15.80 -17.17 -3.75
C ALA A 311 16.52 -16.12 -2.90
N ARG A 312 17.22 -15.18 -3.52
CA ARG A 312 17.86 -14.05 -2.83
C ARG A 312 16.88 -12.88 -2.74
N TYR A 313 17.12 -11.94 -1.85
CA TYR A 313 16.46 -10.65 -1.84
C TYR A 313 17.46 -9.55 -1.47
N SER A 314 17.14 -8.32 -1.84
CA SER A 314 17.87 -7.12 -1.41
C SER A 314 16.90 -5.98 -1.16
N ASN A 315 17.17 -5.19 -0.12
CA ASN A 315 16.42 -3.98 0.19
C ASN A 315 17.35 -2.89 0.72
N ASN A 316 16.97 -1.63 0.48
CA ASN A 316 17.62 -0.48 1.09
C ASN A 316 16.57 0.54 1.49
N PHE A 317 16.52 0.87 2.78
CA PHE A 317 15.64 1.90 3.29
C PHE A 317 16.31 2.76 4.36
N ALA A 318 15.78 3.97 4.53
CA ALA A 318 16.18 4.89 5.58
C ALA A 318 15.43 4.55 6.88
N THR A 319 16.05 4.88 8.01
CA THR A 319 15.48 4.78 9.35
C THR A 319 15.44 6.16 9.99
N ALA A 320 14.52 6.38 10.91
CA ALA A 320 14.39 7.65 11.63
C ALA A 320 15.58 7.89 12.58
N GLU A 321 16.03 6.83 13.23
CA GLU A 321 16.98 6.87 14.34
C GLU A 321 17.83 5.58 14.37
N ALA A 322 18.62 5.41 15.43
CA ALA A 322 19.42 4.20 15.63
C ALA A 322 18.55 2.94 15.69
N VAL A 323 19.00 1.90 14.98
CA VAL A 323 18.37 0.58 14.97
C VAL A 323 19.00 -0.30 16.04
N ASP A 324 18.18 -0.95 16.85
CA ASP A 324 18.60 -1.99 17.79
C ASP A 324 18.66 -3.35 17.09
N HIS A 325 17.56 -3.75 16.45
CA HIS A 325 17.47 -4.98 15.68
C HIS A 325 16.48 -4.89 14.52
N PHE A 326 16.49 -5.91 13.67
CA PHE A 326 15.56 -6.06 12.55
C PHE A 326 14.71 -7.30 12.73
N GLU A 327 13.42 -7.18 12.42
CA GLU A 327 12.50 -8.30 12.30
C GLU A 327 12.10 -8.50 10.84
N PHE A 328 11.86 -9.76 10.47
CA PHE A 328 11.53 -10.17 9.11
C PHE A 328 10.27 -11.03 9.13
N SER A 329 9.36 -10.77 8.20
CA SER A 329 8.29 -11.71 7.87
C SER A 329 8.23 -11.95 6.38
N VAL A 330 7.70 -13.10 5.97
CA VAL A 330 7.62 -13.50 4.57
C VAL A 330 6.25 -14.05 4.25
N THR A 331 5.74 -13.66 3.09
CA THR A 331 4.51 -14.21 2.52
C THR A 331 4.73 -14.55 1.05
N GLY A 332 3.88 -15.40 0.50
CA GLY A 332 3.90 -15.73 -0.92
C GLY A 332 2.58 -16.35 -1.35
N LYS A 333 2.20 -16.14 -2.61
CA LYS A 333 0.99 -16.72 -3.19
C LYS A 333 1.30 -18.07 -3.82
N ILE A 334 0.32 -18.97 -3.85
CA ILE A 334 0.46 -20.25 -4.55
C ILE A 334 0.70 -19.98 -6.04
N ALA A 335 1.73 -20.60 -6.61
CA ALA A 335 1.98 -20.57 -8.06
C ALA A 335 0.92 -21.43 -8.79
N ASP A 336 0.43 -20.93 -9.93
CA ASP A 336 -0.58 -21.62 -10.75
C ASP A 336 0.06 -22.72 -11.61
#